data_AF-A0A936JVZ2-F1
#
_entry.id   AF-A0A936JVZ2-F1
#
_cell.length_a   1.000
_cell.length_b   1.000
_cell.length_c   1.000
_cell.angle_alpha   90.00
_cell.angle_beta   90.00
_cell.angle_gamma   90.00
#
_symmetry.space_group_name_H-M   'P 1'
#
loop_
_entity.id
_entity.type
_entity.pdbx_description
1 polymer ?
#
loop_
_entity_poly.entity_id
_entity_poly.type
_entity_poly.pdbx_seq_one_letter_code
_entity_poly.pdbx_strand_id
1 'polypeptide(L)' 'MMAVAQKIARAIRLAGFQADGFNFRTNAGVSAGQTVFHAHLHVVPRFTGDAGGQAHQGGRVPVGELEPLAARIRAQLQ' A
#
# COMPACT_ATOMS: atom_id res chain seq x y z
N MET A 1 -7.36 -7.36 -9.12
CA MET A 1 -6.30 -6.32 -9.25
C MET A 1 -4.93 -6.82 -8.81
N MET A 2 -4.75 -7.40 -7.61
CA MET A 2 -3.41 -7.74 -7.09
C MET A 2 -2.63 -8.76 -7.94
N ALA A 3 -3.28 -9.83 -8.41
CA ALA A 3 -2.63 -10.81 -9.29
C ALA A 3 -2.09 -10.17 -10.60
N VAL A 4 -2.80 -9.18 -11.15
CA VAL A 4 -2.37 -8.42 -12.33
C VAL A 4 -1.19 -7.50 -11.97
N ALA A 5 -1.26 -6.81 -10.83
CA ALA A 5 -0.17 -5.96 -10.36
C ALA A 5 1.14 -6.72 -10.15
N GLN A 6 1.07 -7.94 -9.61
CA GLN A 6 2.24 -8.83 -9.46
C GLN A 6 2.81 -9.25 -10.82
N LYS A 7 1.96 -9.55 -11.81
CA LYS A 7 2.41 -9.84 -13.18
C LYS A 7 3.13 -8.63 -13.81
N ILE A 8 2.58 -7.43 -13.63
CA ILE A 8 3.20 -6.18 -14.11
C ILE A 8 4.54 -5.93 -13.41
N ALA A 9 4.61 -6.06 -12.09
CA ALA A 9 5.86 -5.90 -11.34
C ALA A 9 6.96 -6.87 -11.80
N ARG A 10 6.60 -8.14 -12.04
CA ARG A 10 7.52 -9.12 -12.62
C ARG A 10 7.98 -8.70 -14.02
N ALA A 11 7.07 -8.24 -14.87
CA ALA A 11 7.41 -7.78 -16.22
C ALA A 11 8.37 -6.57 -16.19
N ILE A 12 8.14 -5.60 -15.31
CA ILE A 12 9.05 -4.45 -15.10
C ILE A 12 10.45 -4.93 -14.71
N ARG A 13 10.55 -5.89 -13.78
CA ARG A 13 11.85 -6.43 -13.38
C ARG A 13 12.57 -7.15 -14.52
N LEU A 14 11.84 -7.96 -15.30
CA LEU A 14 12.39 -8.68 -16.46
C LEU A 14 12.78 -7.75 -17.61
N ALA A 15 12.14 -6.59 -17.73
CA ALA A 15 12.48 -5.56 -18.72
C ALA A 15 13.78 -4.79 -18.39
N GLY A 16 14.51 -5.17 -17.34
CA GLY A 16 15.83 -4.60 -17.04
C GLY A 16 15.80 -3.36 -16.14
N PHE A 17 14.66 -3.00 -15.58
CA PHE A 17 14.58 -1.86 -14.64
C PHE A 17 15.21 -2.14 -13.28
N GLN A 18 15.61 -3.38 -12.98
CA GLN A 18 16.39 -3.77 -11.78
C GLN A 18 15.83 -3.24 -10.45
N ALA A 19 14.52 -3.00 -10.34
CA ALA A 19 13.91 -2.56 -9.09
C ALA A 19 14.11 -3.61 -7.98
N ASP A 20 14.54 -3.16 -6.80
CA ASP A 20 14.79 -3.98 -5.62
C ASP A 20 13.50 -4.45 -4.94
N GLY A 21 12.43 -3.66 -5.08
CA GLY A 21 11.10 -3.97 -4.57
C GLY A 21 10.00 -3.19 -5.27
N PHE A 22 8.76 -3.33 -4.78
CA PHE A 22 7.60 -2.62 -5.31
C PHE A 22 6.67 -2.18 -4.17
N ASN A 23 6.06 -1.00 -4.30
CA ASN A 23 4.87 -0.66 -3.54
C ASN A 23 3.62 -0.84 -4.40
N PHE A 24 2.64 -1.52 -3.83
CA PHE A 24 1.28 -1.60 -4.36
C PHE A 24 0.37 -0.74 -3.48
N ARG A 25 -0.16 0.36 -4.02
CA ARG A 25 -0.94 1.34 -3.24
C ARG A 25 -2.23 1.75 -3.96
N THR A 26 -3.32 1.81 -3.20
CA THR A 26 -4.55 2.48 -3.59
C THR A 26 -4.79 3.63 -2.62
N ASN A 27 -5.27 4.77 -3.11
CA ASN A 27 -5.69 5.89 -2.29
C ASN A 27 -7.21 6.00 -2.37
N ALA A 28 -7.89 6.10 -1.23
CA ALA A 28 -9.34 6.25 -1.16
C ALA A 28 -9.68 7.54 -0.39
N GLY A 29 -10.21 8.53 -1.11
CA GLY A 29 -10.51 9.86 -0.58
C GLY A 29 -9.35 10.86 -0.69
N VAL A 30 -9.71 12.14 -0.69
CA VAL A 30 -8.78 13.27 -0.90
C VAL A 30 -7.66 13.27 0.15
N SER A 31 -8.00 13.06 1.43
CA SER A 31 -7.02 13.05 2.53
C SER A 31 -6.01 11.89 2.42
N ALA A 32 -6.37 10.80 1.74
CA ALA A 32 -5.44 9.71 1.42
C ALA A 32 -4.61 9.98 0.15
N GLY A 33 -4.80 11.14 -0.51
CA GLY A 33 -4.10 11.53 -1.72
C GLY A 33 -4.74 11.04 -3.02
N GLN A 34 -6.05 10.74 -3.03
CA GLN A 34 -6.77 10.42 -4.27
C GLN A 34 -7.11 11.70 -5.02
N THR A 35 -6.67 11.80 -6.27
CA THR A 35 -7.00 12.93 -7.18
C THR A 35 -7.95 12.52 -8.29
N VAL A 36 -7.92 11.23 -8.69
CA VAL A 36 -8.85 10.65 -9.69
C VAL A 36 -9.80 9.68 -8.99
N PHE A 37 -11.10 10.00 -9.03
CA PHE A 37 -12.16 9.26 -8.35
C PHE A 37 -12.63 8.02 -9.14
N HIS A 38 -11.65 7.22 -9.57
CA HIS A 38 -11.83 5.89 -10.12
C HIS A 38 -10.90 4.95 -9.35
N ALA A 39 -11.34 3.75 -8.97
CA ALA A 39 -10.49 2.82 -8.24
C ALA A 39 -9.25 2.46 -9.09
N HIS A 40 -8.06 2.73 -8.58
CA HIS A 40 -6.81 2.43 -9.27
C HIS A 40 -5.73 1.95 -8.30
N LEU A 41 -4.83 1.13 -8.80
CA LEU A 41 -3.70 0.57 -8.03
C LEU A 41 -2.40 1.06 -8.66
N HIS A 42 -1.63 1.82 -7.91
CA HIS A 42 -0.27 2.16 -8.29
C HIS A 42 0.63 0.93 -8.14
N VAL A 43 1.47 0.69 -9.15
CA VAL A 43 2.58 -0.26 -9.13
C VAL A 43 3.86 0.57 -9.21
N VAL A 44 4.50 0.80 -8.06
CA VAL A 44 5.66 1.70 -7.97
C VAL A 44 6.93 0.87 -7.76
N PRO A 45 7.86 0.81 -8.73
CA PRO A 45 9.17 0.19 -8.54
C PRO A 45 9.98 0.95 -7.49
N ARG A 46 10.73 0.24 -6.65
CA ARG A 46 11.50 0.79 -5.54
C ARG A 46 12.95 0.35 -5.62
N PHE A 47 13.84 1.25 -5.24
CA PHE A 47 15.29 1.07 -5.29
C PHE A 47 15.89 1.36 -3.91
N THR A 48 16.94 0.62 -3.57
CA THR A 48 17.67 0.81 -2.32
C THR A 48 18.20 2.24 -2.24
N GLY A 49 17.84 2.95 -1.17
CA GLY A 49 18.23 4.34 -0.96
C GLY A 49 17.35 5.38 -1.66
N ASP A 50 16.30 4.98 -2.39
CA ASP A 50 15.36 5.95 -2.95
C ASP A 50 14.57 6.67 -1.84
N ALA A 51 14.17 7.92 -2.10
CA ALA A 51 13.39 8.72 -1.17
C ALA A 51 11.91 8.25 -1.05
N GLY A 52 11.50 7.23 -1.81
CA GLY A 52 10.10 6.89 -2.09
C GLY A 52 9.46 5.93 -1.09
N GLY A 53 10.15 5.59 -0.01
CA GLY A 53 9.65 4.69 1.01
C GLY A 53 8.88 5.49 2.02
N GLN A 54 7.55 5.33 2.05
CA GLN A 54 6.82 5.66 3.27
C GLN A 54 7.47 4.85 4.40
N ALA A 55 8.33 5.50 5.17
CA ALA A 55 8.83 4.95 6.41
C ALA A 55 7.60 4.62 7.25
N HIS A 56 7.63 3.49 7.97
CA HIS A 56 6.65 3.25 9.01
C HIS A 56 6.83 4.34 10.08
N GLN A 57 6.08 5.44 9.94
CA GLN A 57 6.16 6.59 10.86
C GLN A 57 5.32 6.35 12.14
N GLY A 58 4.60 5.24 12.22
CA GLY A 58 3.79 4.87 13.37
C GLY A 58 4.59 4.09 14.41
N GLY A 59 4.42 4.47 15.68
CA GLY A 59 4.87 3.68 16.82
C GLY A 59 3.99 2.44 17.06
N ARG A 60 4.46 1.54 17.91
CA ARG A 60 3.68 0.36 18.32
C ARG A 60 2.55 0.79 19.25
N VAL A 61 1.31 0.45 18.89
CA VAL A 61 0.16 0.60 19.79
C VAL A 61 0.10 -0.59 20.77
N PRO A 62 -0.15 -0.37 22.07
CA PRO A 62 -0.31 -1.46 23.03
C PRO A 62 -1.44 -2.43 22.64
N VAL A 63 -1.20 -3.73 22.80
CA VAL A 63 -2.16 -4.77 22.39
C VAL A 63 -3.51 -4.63 23.11
N GLY A 64 -3.51 -4.21 24.37
CA GLY A 64 -4.74 -3.98 25.15
C GLY A 64 -5.65 -2.90 24.57
N GLU A 65 -5.12 -1.98 23.75
CA GLU A 65 -5.91 -0.94 23.07
C GLU A 65 -6.49 -1.41 21.73
N LEU A 66 -5.95 -2.49 21.14
CA LEU A 66 -6.37 -2.95 19.82
C LEU A 66 -7.71 -3.69 19.85
N GLU A 67 -7.99 -4.47 20.90
CA GLU A 67 -9.21 -5.29 20.95
C GLU A 67 -10.50 -4.44 20.98
N PRO A 68 -10.61 -3.37 21.78
CA PRO A 68 -11.77 -2.48 21.73
C PRO A 68 -11.96 -1.81 20.36
N LEU A 69 -10.87 -1.43 19.68
CA LEU A 69 -10.92 -0.83 18.35
C LEU A 69 -11.39 -1.84 17.29
N ALA A 70 -10.86 -3.06 17.34
CA ALA A 70 -11.26 -4.14 16.44
C ALA A 70 -12.73 -4.53 16.64
N ALA A 71 -13.23 -4.56 17.89
CA ALA A 71 -14.64 -4.78 18.18
C ALA A 71 -15.54 -3.71 17.55
N ARG A 72 -15.16 -2.42 17.67
CA ARG A 72 -15.90 -1.31 17.04
C ARG A 72 -15.95 -1.44 15.52
N ILE A 73 -14.85 -1.82 14.87
CA ILE A 73 -14.81 -2.03 13.41
C ILE A 73 -15.70 -3.20 13.02
N ARG A 74 -15.57 -4.36 13.69
CA ARG A 74 -16.36 -5.56 13.39
C ARG A 74 -17.86 -5.32 13.50
N ALA A 75 -18.30 -4.50 14.46
CA ALA A 75 -19.70 -4.14 14.61
C ALA A 75 -20.29 -3.34 13.43
N GLN A 76 -19.45 -2.79 12.54
CA GLN A 76 -19.88 -2.03 11.35
C GLN A 76 -19.72 -2.82 10.04
N LEU A 77 -19.14 -4.03 10.09
CA LEU A 77 -19.06 -4.90 8.92
C LEU A 77 -20.43 -5.56 8.71
N GLN A 78 -20.98 -5.44 7.51
CA GLN A 78 -22.20 -6.12 7.07
C GLN A 78 -21.88 -7.52 6.54
#